data_AF-A0A3N0DTG4-F1
#
_entry.id   AF-A0A3N0DTG4-F1
#
_cell.length_a   1.000
_cell.length_b   1.000
_cell.length_c   1.000
_cell.angle_alpha   90.00
_cell.angle_beta   90.00
_cell.angle_gamma   90.00
#
_symmetry.space_group_name_H-M   'P 1'
#
loop_
_entity.id
_entity.type
_entity.pdbx_description
1 polymer ?
#
loop_
_entity_poly.entity_id
_entity_poly.type
_entity_poly.pdbx_seq_one_letter_code
_entity_poly.pdbx_strand_id
1 'polypeptide(L)'
;MAAQHPAPGRENPPDPTIGALVHDLTEQVPALVRSEIRLAQAEVAQKGKRLGVGLGMFSASGLLAFFGLASAITTVVLLLDLALPAWAAALIVTIALFAVAAGAAVLGKSKVEQATPPIPEKAIAGTKEDLATLKEIKP
;
A
#
# COMPACT_ATOMS: atom_id res chain seq x y z
N MET A 1 -65.83 43.41 -30.62
CA MET A 1 -64.78 43.02 -31.58
C MET A 1 -63.50 42.81 -30.79
N ALA A 2 -63.25 41.60 -30.31
CA ALA A 2 -61.99 41.21 -29.68
C ALA A 2 -61.76 39.73 -30.06
N ALA A 3 -60.84 39.53 -31.00
CA ALA A 3 -60.50 38.22 -31.54
C ALA A 3 -59.73 37.40 -30.50
N GLN A 4 -60.21 36.20 -30.19
CA GLN A 4 -59.46 35.19 -29.44
C GLN A 4 -58.39 34.60 -30.36
N HIS A 5 -57.12 34.79 -29.99
CA HIS A 5 -55.98 34.13 -30.61
C HIS A 5 -55.89 32.69 -30.07
N PRO A 6 -55.98 31.64 -30.91
CA PRO A 6 -55.77 30.27 -30.45
C PRO A 6 -54.28 30.06 -30.12
N ALA A 7 -53.99 29.57 -28.92
CA ALA A 7 -52.63 29.21 -28.52
C ALA A 7 -52.11 28.05 -29.39
N PRO A 8 -50.85 28.09 -29.85
CA PRO A 8 -50.28 27.00 -30.62
C PRO A 8 -50.26 25.72 -29.78
N GLY A 9 -50.73 24.62 -30.38
CA GLY A 9 -50.71 23.31 -29.78
C GLY A 9 -49.31 22.96 -29.31
N ARG A 10 -49.18 22.56 -28.04
CA ARG A 10 -47.96 21.97 -27.52
C ARG A 10 -47.84 20.60 -28.17
N GLU A 11 -47.08 20.49 -29.26
CA GLU A 11 -46.64 19.21 -29.78
C GLU A 11 -45.80 18.55 -28.68
N ASN A 12 -46.32 17.45 -28.10
CA ASN A 12 -45.52 16.61 -27.23
C ASN A 12 -44.38 16.05 -28.10
N PRO A 13 -43.11 16.23 -27.71
CA PRO A 13 -42.02 15.59 -28.42
C PRO A 13 -42.27 14.08 -28.46
N PRO A 14 -42.03 13.40 -29.61
CA PRO A 14 -42.20 11.96 -29.70
C PRO A 14 -41.38 11.25 -28.60
N ASP A 15 -41.99 10.28 -27.93
CA ASP A 15 -41.30 9.47 -26.91
C ASP A 15 -40.02 8.85 -27.52
N PRO A 16 -38.87 8.91 -26.81
CA PRO A 16 -37.61 8.42 -27.34
C PRO A 16 -37.73 6.94 -27.72
N THR A 17 -37.39 6.63 -28.96
CA THR A 17 -37.39 5.26 -29.46
C THR A 17 -36.31 4.43 -28.77
N ILE A 18 -36.52 3.12 -28.60
CA ILE A 18 -35.54 2.21 -27.97
C ILE A 18 -34.16 2.30 -28.65
N GLY A 19 -34.12 2.57 -29.96
CA GLY A 19 -32.88 2.80 -30.70
C GLY A 19 -32.11 4.06 -30.24
N ALA A 20 -32.80 5.14 -29.89
CA ALA A 20 -32.20 6.36 -29.36
C ALA A 20 -31.64 6.16 -27.95
N LEU A 21 -32.35 5.42 -27.09
CA LEU A 21 -31.88 5.09 -25.73
C LEU A 21 -30.62 4.20 -25.75
N VAL A 22 -30.54 3.24 -26.67
CA VAL A 22 -29.35 2.38 -26.83
C VAL A 22 -28.17 3.18 -27.41
N HIS A 23 -28.42 4.09 -28.34
CA HIS A 23 -27.42 5.03 -28.85
C HIS A 23 -26.83 5.88 -27.71
N ASP A 24 -27.69 6.50 -26.90
CA ASP A 24 -27.28 7.38 -25.80
C ASP A 24 -26.53 6.62 -24.70
N LEU A 25 -26.91 5.38 -24.39
CA LEU A 25 -26.16 4.52 -23.46
C LEU A 25 -24.77 4.18 -24.00
N THR A 26 -24.68 3.90 -25.30
CA THR A 26 -23.42 3.56 -25.97
C THR A 26 -22.46 4.75 -26.02
N GLU A 27 -22.98 5.98 -26.08
CA GLU A 27 -22.17 7.21 -25.95
C GLU A 27 -21.76 7.52 -24.50
N GLN A 28 -22.61 7.21 -23.50
CA GLN A 28 -22.37 7.56 -22.10
C GLN A 28 -21.45 6.58 -21.35
N VAL A 29 -21.51 5.29 -21.65
CA VAL A 29 -20.66 4.28 -20.99
C VAL A 29 -19.15 4.56 -21.15
N PRO A 30 -18.63 4.95 -22.34
CA PRO A 30 -17.24 5.34 -22.50
C PRO A 30 -16.82 6.54 -21.64
N ALA A 31 -17.71 7.50 -21.42
CA ALA A 31 -17.44 8.66 -20.57
C ALA A 31 -17.32 8.25 -19.09
N LEU A 32 -18.20 7.37 -18.61
CA LEU A 32 -18.17 6.83 -17.25
C LEU A 32 -16.90 5.99 -17.00
N VAL A 33 -16.52 5.14 -17.94
CA VAL A 33 -15.29 4.34 -17.82
C VAL A 33 -14.06 5.25 -17.76
N ARG A 34 -14.01 6.30 -18.59
CA ARG A 34 -12.93 7.29 -18.54
C ARG A 34 -12.89 8.06 -17.22
N SER A 35 -14.04 8.39 -16.63
CA SER A 35 -14.06 9.06 -15.33
C SER A 35 -13.59 8.15 -14.20
N GLU A 36 -13.97 6.87 -14.22
CA GLU A 36 -13.54 5.90 -13.21
C GLU A 36 -12.03 5.64 -13.30
N ILE A 37 -11.48 5.57 -14.51
CA ILE A 37 -10.03 5.50 -14.73
C ILE A 37 -9.32 6.74 -14.18
N ARG A 38 -9.86 7.94 -14.43
CA ARG A 38 -9.29 9.19 -13.89
C ARG A 38 -9.33 9.22 -12.37
N LEU A 39 -10.42 8.75 -11.77
CA LEU A 39 -10.56 8.64 -10.32
C LEU A 39 -9.54 7.66 -9.74
N ALA A 40 -9.42 6.48 -10.33
CA ALA A 40 -8.44 5.48 -9.93
C ALA A 40 -7.00 6.02 -10.05
N GLN A 41 -6.68 6.74 -11.13
CA GLN A 41 -5.38 7.40 -11.29
C GLN A 41 -5.13 8.43 -10.19
N ALA A 42 -6.12 9.27 -9.86
CA ALA A 42 -6.00 10.26 -8.80
C ALA A 42 -5.81 9.60 -7.42
N GLU A 43 -6.54 8.53 -7.14
CA GLU A 43 -6.42 7.79 -5.88
C GLU A 43 -5.05 7.11 -5.76
N VAL A 44 -4.56 6.48 -6.83
CA VAL A 44 -3.22 5.89 -6.88
C VAL A 44 -2.15 6.97 -6.71
N ALA A 45 -2.27 8.12 -7.36
CA ALA A 45 -1.32 9.23 -7.20
C ALA A 45 -1.32 9.76 -5.76
N GLN A 46 -2.49 9.91 -5.13
CA GLN A 46 -2.61 10.37 -3.75
C GLN A 46 -2.05 9.35 -2.75
N LYS A 47 -2.36 8.05 -2.92
CA LYS A 47 -1.78 6.97 -2.13
C LYS A 47 -0.26 6.89 -2.32
N GLY A 48 0.21 6.99 -3.55
CA GLY A 48 1.63 7.01 -3.90
C GLY A 48 2.38 8.17 -3.26
N LYS A 49 1.81 9.39 -3.27
CA LYS A 49 2.40 10.55 -2.59
C LYS A 49 2.51 10.35 -1.08
N ARG A 50 1.45 9.87 -0.43
CA ARG A 50 1.44 9.59 1.01
C ARG A 50 2.47 8.53 1.37
N LEU A 51 2.52 7.45 0.60
CA LEU A 51 3.51 6.39 0.76
C LEU A 51 4.93 6.92 0.55
N GLY A 52 5.16 7.72 -0.49
CA GLY A 52 6.47 8.31 -0.80
C GLY A 52 6.98 9.23 0.31
N VAL A 53 6.12 10.11 0.85
CA VAL A 53 6.47 10.95 2.00
C VAL A 53 6.74 10.08 3.23
N GLY A 54 5.91 9.08 3.49
CA GLY A 54 6.10 8.15 4.60
C GLY A 54 7.43 7.39 4.52
N LEU A 55 7.75 6.81 3.36
CA LEU A 55 9.02 6.14 3.10
C LEU A 55 10.21 7.10 3.20
N GLY A 56 10.07 8.31 2.66
CA GLY A 56 11.11 9.35 2.75
C GLY A 56 11.42 9.73 4.20
N MET A 57 10.39 10.03 4.99
CA MET A 57 10.54 10.34 6.42
C MET A 57 11.09 9.15 7.21
N PHE A 58 10.58 7.95 6.98
CA PHE A 58 11.07 6.74 7.66
C PHE A 58 12.54 6.47 7.34
N SER A 59 12.95 6.63 6.08
CA SER A 59 14.34 6.46 5.65
C SER A 59 15.25 7.51 6.29
N ALA A 60 14.82 8.79 6.32
CA ALA A 60 15.55 9.86 6.97
C ALA A 60 15.69 9.64 8.49
N SER A 61 14.61 9.26 9.16
CA SER A 61 14.63 8.92 10.59
C SER A 61 15.53 7.71 10.87
N GLY A 62 15.50 6.68 10.03
CA GLY A 62 16.39 5.52 10.14
C GLY A 62 17.87 5.92 10.04
N LEU A 63 18.21 6.80 9.09
CA LEU A 63 19.58 7.28 8.92
C LEU A 63 20.03 8.15 10.11
N LEU A 64 19.16 9.05 10.60
CA LEU A 64 19.44 9.85 11.79
C LEU A 64 19.61 8.98 13.04
N ALA A 65 18.77 7.96 13.22
CA ALA A 65 18.90 7.01 14.31
C ALA A 65 20.19 6.19 14.21
N PHE A 66 20.59 5.79 13.00
CA PHE A 66 21.87 5.11 12.76
C PHE A 66 23.07 5.97 13.17
N PHE A 67 23.12 7.24 12.73
CA PHE A 67 24.18 8.15 13.15
C PHE A 67 24.13 8.46 14.65
N GLY A 68 22.94 8.64 15.23
CA GLY A 68 22.77 8.85 16.67
C GLY A 68 23.29 7.66 17.49
N LEU A 69 23.01 6.43 17.07
CA LEU A 69 23.55 5.23 17.70
C LEU A 69 25.08 5.15 17.56
N ALA A 70 25.63 5.44 16.38
CA ALA A 70 27.08 5.48 16.17
C ALA A 70 27.76 6.53 17.07
N SER A 71 27.17 7.73 17.18
CA SER A 71 27.65 8.78 18.09
C SER A 71 27.56 8.33 19.56
N ALA A 72 26.47 7.69 19.98
CA ALA A 72 26.32 7.17 21.34
C ALA A 72 27.36 6.08 21.66
N ILE A 73 27.63 5.15 20.73
CA ILE A 73 28.68 4.16 20.86
C ILE A 73 30.04 4.84 21.05
N THR A 74 30.36 5.83 20.23
CA THR A 74 31.58 6.64 20.37
C THR A 74 31.65 7.34 21.73
N THR A 75 30.54 7.91 22.22
CA THR A 75 30.48 8.51 23.55
C THR A 75 30.82 7.50 24.65
N VAL A 76 30.28 6.29 24.59
CA VAL A 76 30.62 5.24 25.59
C VAL A 76 32.10 4.87 25.52
N VAL A 77 32.67 4.73 24.32
CA VAL A 77 34.11 4.46 24.15
C VAL A 77 34.94 5.59 24.78
N LEU A 78 34.60 6.85 24.50
CA LEU A 78 35.32 8.01 25.05
C LEU A 78 35.19 8.12 26.57
N LEU A 79 34.02 7.77 27.13
CA LEU A 79 33.84 7.74 28.60
C LEU A 79 34.69 6.66 29.26
N LEU A 80 34.79 5.48 28.62
CA LEU A 80 35.66 4.40 29.11
C LEU A 80 37.14 4.74 28.94
N ASP A 81 37.51 5.45 27.87
CA ASP A 81 38.88 5.91 27.61
C ASP A 81 39.43 6.81 28.75
N LEU A 82 38.54 7.47 29.52
CA LEU A 82 38.95 8.22 30.72
C LEU A 82 39.56 7.33 31.82
N ALA A 83 39.28 6.03 31.82
CA ALA A 83 39.72 5.09 32.86
C ALA A 83 40.64 3.97 32.34
N LEU A 84 40.68 3.72 31.03
CA LEU A 84 41.50 2.67 30.39
C LEU A 84 41.94 3.11 28.99
N PRO A 85 42.96 2.48 28.37
CA PRO A 85 43.40 2.87 27.03
C PRO A 85 42.29 2.69 25.97
N ALA A 86 42.22 3.63 25.01
CA ALA A 86 41.22 3.67 23.94
C ALA A 86 40.98 2.33 23.22
N TRP A 87 42.03 1.57 22.95
CA TRP A 87 41.90 0.27 22.27
C TRP A 87 41.11 -0.75 23.11
N ALA A 88 41.31 -0.76 24.43
CA ALA A 88 40.61 -1.65 25.34
C ALA A 88 39.16 -1.20 25.53
N ALA A 89 38.91 0.11 25.61
CA ALA A 89 37.57 0.68 25.66
C ALA A 89 36.74 0.30 24.43
N ALA A 90 37.32 0.49 23.23
CA ALA A 90 36.70 0.11 21.97
C ALA A 90 36.41 -1.40 21.91
N LEU A 91 37.33 -2.24 22.39
CA LEU A 91 37.15 -3.70 22.38
C LEU A 91 36.00 -4.14 23.31
N ILE A 92 35.91 -3.57 24.51
CA ILE A 92 34.83 -3.88 25.46
C ILE A 92 33.46 -3.52 24.86
N VAL A 93 33.33 -2.33 24.30
CA VAL A 93 32.07 -1.88 23.66
C VAL A 93 31.73 -2.76 22.47
N THR A 94 32.73 -3.14 21.66
CA THR A 94 32.55 -4.05 20.51
C THR A 94 31.99 -5.40 20.95
N ILE A 95 32.59 -6.02 21.98
CA ILE A 95 32.13 -7.32 22.51
C ILE A 95 30.71 -7.20 23.05
N ALA A 96 30.40 -6.12 23.79
CA ALA A 96 29.07 -5.88 24.32
C ALA A 96 28.02 -5.75 23.20
N LEU A 97 28.32 -5.03 22.12
CA LEU A 97 27.45 -4.90 20.96
C LEU A 97 27.22 -6.24 20.26
N PHE A 98 28.26 -7.05 20.07
CA PHE A 98 28.11 -8.39 19.49
C PHE A 98 27.27 -9.33 20.37
N ALA A 99 27.41 -9.24 21.70
CA ALA A 99 26.58 -10.02 22.61
C ALA A 99 25.10 -9.65 22.49
N VAL A 100 24.79 -8.35 22.44
CA VAL A 100 23.41 -7.85 22.21
C VAL A 100 22.90 -8.29 20.84
N ALA A 101 23.71 -8.16 19.79
CA ALA A 101 23.34 -8.56 18.43
C ALA A 101 23.07 -10.07 18.33
N ALA A 102 23.89 -10.90 18.97
CA ALA A 102 23.68 -12.35 19.03
C ALA A 102 22.37 -12.69 19.75
N GLY A 103 22.09 -12.03 20.89
CA GLY A 103 20.83 -12.19 21.61
C GLY A 103 19.61 -11.80 20.75
N ALA A 104 19.67 -10.64 20.10
CA ALA A 104 18.63 -10.16 19.20
C ALA A 104 18.42 -11.11 18.00
N ALA A 105 19.50 -11.65 17.42
CA ALA A 105 19.42 -12.60 16.31
C ALA A 105 18.73 -13.90 16.71
N VAL A 106 19.02 -14.44 17.91
CA VAL A 106 18.36 -15.64 18.43
C VAL A 106 16.87 -15.40 18.67
N LEU A 107 16.51 -14.27 19.30
CA LEU A 107 15.11 -13.90 19.53
C LEU A 107 14.35 -13.67 18.22
N GLY A 108 14.98 -12.99 17.26
CA GLY A 108 14.43 -12.72 15.94
C GLY A 108 14.19 -13.99 15.14
N LYS A 109 15.14 -14.93 15.15
CA LYS A 109 15.03 -16.23 14.48
C LYS A 109 13.78 -16.99 14.92
N SER A 110 13.50 -17.04 16.23
CA SER A 110 12.30 -17.71 16.75
C SER A 110 10.99 -17.07 16.24
N LYS A 111 10.97 -15.74 16.09
CA LYS A 111 9.80 -15.03 15.54
C LYS A 111 9.60 -15.28 14.05
N VAL A 112 10.70 -15.35 13.28
CA VAL A 112 10.65 -15.68 11.85
C VAL A 112 10.17 -17.12 11.64
N GLU A 113 10.67 -18.07 12.44
CA GLU A 113 10.24 -19.47 12.39
C GLU A 113 8.75 -19.62 12.70
N GLN A 114 8.23 -18.90 13.69
CA GLN A 114 6.78 -18.89 14.01
C GLN A 114 5.91 -18.28 12.90
N ALA A 115 6.47 -17.41 12.06
CA ALA A 115 5.76 -16.78 10.95
C ALA A 115 5.86 -17.55 9.62
N THR A 116 6.45 -18.75 9.64
CA THR A 116 6.66 -19.61 8.47
C THR A 116 5.75 -20.84 8.53
N PRO A 117 5.08 -21.24 7.43
CA PRO A 117 5.25 -20.75 6.06
C PRO A 117 4.50 -19.44 5.78
N PRO A 118 5.10 -18.48 5.04
CA PRO A 118 4.45 -17.25 4.59
C PRO A 118 3.40 -17.51 3.50
N ILE A 119 3.31 -18.76 3.04
CA ILE A 119 2.34 -19.20 2.04
C ILE A 119 1.01 -19.42 2.77
N PRO A 120 -0.09 -18.76 2.38
CA PRO A 120 -1.39 -18.95 2.99
C PRO A 120 -1.97 -20.29 2.53
N GLU A 121 -1.57 -21.38 3.19
CA GLU A 121 -1.92 -22.76 2.83
C GLU A 121 -3.43 -22.95 2.71
N LYS A 122 -4.21 -22.31 3.61
CA LYS A 122 -5.67 -22.35 3.58
C LYS A 122 -6.27 -21.69 2.33
N ALA A 123 -5.70 -20.57 1.90
CA ALA A 123 -6.17 -19.87 0.69
C ALA A 123 -5.88 -20.71 -0.56
N ILE A 124 -4.69 -21.33 -0.62
CA ILE A 124 -4.31 -22.21 -1.72
C ILE A 124 -5.15 -23.49 -1.74
N ALA A 125 -5.46 -24.06 -0.56
CA ALA A 125 -6.33 -25.23 -0.45
C ALA A 125 -7.73 -24.95 -0.99
N GLY A 126 -8.34 -23.82 -0.62
CA GLY A 126 -9.66 -23.41 -1.13
C GLY A 126 -9.67 -23.27 -2.66
N THR A 127 -8.64 -22.62 -3.24
CA THR A 127 -8.56 -22.50 -4.71
C THR A 127 -8.39 -23.85 -5.41
N LYS A 128 -7.69 -24.81 -4.80
CA LYS A 128 -7.56 -26.17 -5.34
C LYS A 128 -8.88 -26.93 -5.30
N GLU A 129 -9.66 -26.73 -4.24
CA GLU A 129 -11.00 -27.32 -4.09
C GLU A 129 -11.96 -26.75 -5.13
N ASP A 130 -11.99 -25.43 -5.31
CA ASP A 130 -12.78 -24.76 -6.34
C ASP A 130 -12.43 -25.26 -7.76
N LEU A 131 -11.13 -25.44 -8.04
CA LEU A 131 -10.66 -25.97 -9.33
C LEU A 131 -11.04 -27.44 -9.53
N ALA A 132 -11.08 -28.25 -8.46
CA ALA A 132 -11.52 -29.64 -8.51
C ALA A 132 -13.02 -29.74 -8.84
N THR A 133 -13.85 -28.93 -8.18
CA THR A 133 -15.29 -28.86 -8.45
C THR A 133 -15.59 -28.45 -9.89
N LEU A 134 -14.86 -27.47 -10.43
CA LEU A 134 -15.02 -27.05 -11.84
C LEU A 134 -14.60 -28.14 -12.85
N LYS A 135 -13.66 -29.02 -12.48
CA LYS A 135 -13.18 -30.10 -13.34
C LYS A 135 -14.14 -31.30 -13.37
N GLU A 136 -14.85 -31.57 -12.28
CA GLU A 136 -15.92 -32.59 -12.21
C GLU A 136 -17.18 -32.19 -12.97
N ILE A 137 -17.46 -30.88 -13.10
CA ILE A 137 -18.65 -30.36 -13.80
C ILE A 137 -18.48 -30.34 -15.33
N LYS A 138 -17.26 -30.58 -15.86
CA LYS A 138 -17.03 -30.62 -17.30
C LYS A 138 -17.36 -32.02 -17.86
N PRO A 139 -18.41 -32.18 -18.69
CA PRO A 139 -18.79 -33.47 -19.30
C PRO A 139 -17.78 -33.96 -20.34
#